data_AF-A0A399G4M8-F1
#
_entry.id   AF-A0A399G4M8-F1
#
_cell.length_a   1.000
_cell.length_b   1.000
_cell.length_c   1.000
_cell.angle_alpha   90.00
_cell.angle_beta   90.00
_cell.angle_gamma   90.00
#
_symmetry.space_group_name_H-M   'P 1'
#
loop_
_entity.id
_entity.type
_entity.pdbx_description
1 polymer ?
#
loop_
_entity_poly.entity_id
_entity_poly.type
_entity_poly.pdbx_seq_one_letter_code
_entity_poly.pdbx_strand_id
1 'polypeptide(L)'
;MTERAGGRGVVAAALRLFDERGFEATTMDDIAVAAGVSRSTLFRRFGSKDDLLFADHEELVESVRTLLAASHEDPVAAVCTAARMVLRSYTGQPDLAVRRYRLVRARPALRDRELAMTARYQSLFTQHLAGGHGDESRMLAAEVLAAAVIAAHNHVLRVWLRDPGARSPSPMERLDEALAFVVATVAPPLRGADPRPSPARGDDAVLVAVYPEGASHEEVIARVRTALESART
;
A
#
# COMPACT_ATOMS: atom_id res chain seq x y z
N MET A 1 -32.55 -8.48 -22.38
CA MET A 1 -31.50 -7.45 -22.50
C MET A 1 -30.44 -7.76 -21.46
N THR A 2 -29.48 -8.62 -21.81
CA THR A 2 -28.55 -9.25 -20.87
C THR A 2 -27.46 -8.24 -20.50
N GLU A 3 -27.57 -7.66 -19.32
CA GLU A 3 -26.49 -6.88 -18.70
C GLU A 3 -25.26 -7.78 -18.63
N ARG A 4 -24.21 -7.45 -19.39
CA ARG A 4 -22.94 -8.18 -19.34
C ARG A 4 -22.42 -8.07 -17.91
N ALA A 5 -22.49 -9.15 -17.14
CA ALA A 5 -21.91 -9.18 -15.82
C ALA A 5 -20.42 -8.81 -15.94
N GLY A 6 -20.05 -7.61 -15.48
CA GLY A 6 -18.66 -7.21 -15.34
C GLY A 6 -17.91 -8.18 -14.40
N GLY A 7 -16.58 -8.07 -14.30
CA GLY A 7 -15.78 -9.02 -13.52
C GLY A 7 -16.31 -9.25 -12.10
N ARG A 8 -16.85 -8.20 -11.46
CA ARG A 8 -17.50 -8.28 -10.14
C ARG A 8 -18.71 -9.22 -10.06
N GLY A 9 -19.58 -9.23 -11.08
CA GLY A 9 -20.76 -10.11 -11.10
C GLY A 9 -20.39 -11.59 -11.20
N VAL A 10 -19.30 -11.89 -11.91
CA VAL A 10 -18.76 -13.24 -12.03
C VAL A 10 -18.22 -13.73 -10.68
N VAL A 11 -17.46 -12.91 -9.96
CA VAL A 11 -16.90 -13.30 -8.65
C VAL A 11 -17.99 -13.51 -7.59
N ALA A 12 -19.02 -12.66 -7.60
CA ALA A 12 -20.18 -12.84 -6.74
C ALA A 12 -20.92 -14.17 -7.03
N ALA A 13 -21.12 -14.51 -8.31
CA ALA A 13 -21.71 -15.78 -8.71
C ALA A 13 -20.85 -16.98 -8.26
N ALA A 14 -19.53 -16.89 -8.44
CA ALA A 14 -18.60 -17.94 -8.02
C ALA A 14 -18.63 -18.17 -6.51
N LEU A 15 -18.51 -17.10 -5.70
CA LEU A 15 -18.54 -17.21 -4.24
C LEU A 15 -19.86 -17.79 -3.73
N ARG A 16 -20.99 -17.42 -4.35
CA ARG A 16 -22.29 -18.03 -4.04
C ARG A 16 -22.30 -19.53 -4.30
N LEU A 17 -21.83 -19.98 -5.47
CA LEU A 17 -21.74 -21.41 -5.78
C LEU A 17 -20.78 -22.15 -4.83
N PHE A 18 -19.66 -21.52 -4.47
CA PHE A 18 -18.71 -22.09 -3.52
C PHE A 18 -19.33 -22.30 -2.13
N ASP A 19 -20.19 -21.40 -1.68
CA ASP A 19 -20.93 -21.55 -0.42
C ASP A 19 -22.04 -22.60 -0.52
N GLU A 20 -22.73 -22.70 -1.67
CA GLU A 20 -23.83 -23.66 -1.88
C GLU A 20 -23.34 -25.10 -2.06
N ARG A 21 -22.25 -25.32 -2.81
CA ARG A 21 -21.82 -26.64 -3.29
C ARG A 21 -20.42 -27.03 -2.82
N GLY A 22 -19.66 -26.09 -2.27
CA GLY A 22 -18.23 -26.25 -2.04
C GLY A 22 -17.40 -25.85 -3.27
N PHE A 23 -16.18 -25.37 -3.01
CA PHE A 23 -15.28 -24.91 -4.05
C PHE A 23 -14.80 -26.00 -5.00
N GLU A 24 -14.49 -27.20 -4.48
CA GLU A 24 -13.98 -28.30 -5.31
C GLU A 24 -15.05 -28.81 -6.28
N ALA A 25 -16.28 -28.97 -5.78
CA ALA A 25 -17.42 -29.43 -6.57
C ALA A 25 -17.94 -28.39 -7.58
N THR A 26 -17.52 -27.13 -7.47
CA THR A 26 -17.91 -26.07 -8.41
C THR A 26 -16.91 -26.01 -9.56
N THR A 27 -17.40 -26.00 -10.81
CA THR A 27 -16.55 -25.86 -12.01
C THR A 27 -16.60 -24.46 -12.59
N MET A 28 -15.64 -24.12 -13.45
CA MET A 28 -15.69 -22.88 -14.25
C MET A 28 -16.92 -22.84 -15.16
N ASP A 29 -17.45 -23.98 -15.59
CA ASP A 29 -18.66 -24.03 -16.42
C ASP A 29 -19.91 -23.66 -15.61
N ASP A 30 -20.03 -24.18 -14.39
CA ASP A 30 -21.11 -23.80 -13.46
C ASP A 30 -21.11 -22.29 -13.23
N ILE A 31 -19.92 -21.71 -13.03
CA ILE A 31 -19.74 -20.27 -12.83
C ILE A 31 -20.14 -19.49 -14.08
N ALA A 32 -19.74 -19.95 -15.27
CA ALA A 32 -20.08 -19.30 -16.54
C ALA A 32 -21.60 -19.24 -16.73
N VAL A 33 -22.29 -20.37 -16.49
CA VAL A 33 -23.75 -20.48 -16.55
C VAL A 33 -24.39 -19.53 -15.52
N ALA A 34 -23.95 -19.58 -14.26
CA ALA A 34 -24.52 -18.77 -13.19
C ALA A 34 -24.30 -17.26 -13.39
N ALA A 35 -23.20 -16.87 -14.03
CA ALA A 35 -22.87 -15.47 -14.31
C ALA A 35 -23.40 -14.97 -15.67
N GLY A 36 -24.04 -15.84 -16.47
CA GLY A 36 -24.58 -15.46 -17.78
C GLY A 36 -23.51 -15.10 -18.82
N VAL A 37 -22.31 -15.68 -18.72
CA VAL A 37 -21.19 -15.46 -19.65
C VAL A 37 -20.80 -16.75 -20.36
N SER A 38 -20.20 -16.66 -21.55
CA SER A 38 -19.72 -17.87 -22.22
C SER A 38 -18.48 -18.44 -21.54
N ARG A 39 -18.35 -19.77 -21.54
CA ARG A 39 -17.16 -20.50 -21.03
C ARG A 39 -15.86 -19.91 -21.58
N SER A 40 -15.78 -19.72 -22.91
CA SER A 40 -14.60 -19.14 -23.57
C SER A 40 -14.25 -17.75 -23.02
N THR A 41 -15.26 -16.91 -22.75
CA THR A 41 -15.04 -15.58 -22.17
C THR A 41 -14.53 -15.67 -20.74
N LEU A 42 -15.09 -16.58 -19.93
CA LEU A 42 -14.69 -16.77 -18.55
C LEU A 42 -13.24 -17.27 -18.46
N PHE A 43 -12.89 -18.33 -19.18
CA PHE A 43 -11.53 -18.88 -19.18
C PHE A 43 -10.51 -17.89 -19.75
N ARG A 44 -10.85 -17.15 -20.82
CA ARG A 44 -9.95 -16.12 -21.36
C ARG A 44 -9.69 -14.99 -20.37
N ARG A 45 -10.70 -14.59 -19.60
CA ARG A 45 -10.58 -13.46 -18.66
C ARG A 45 -9.91 -13.86 -17.34
N PHE A 46 -10.16 -15.07 -16.84
CA PHE A 46 -9.78 -15.45 -15.48
C PHE A 46 -8.87 -16.68 -15.41
N GLY A 47 -8.80 -17.53 -16.42
CA GLY A 47 -7.98 -18.74 -16.40
C GLY A 47 -8.52 -19.84 -15.48
N SER A 48 -8.45 -19.66 -14.17
CA SER A 48 -8.81 -20.65 -13.14
C SER A 48 -9.81 -20.12 -12.10
N LYS A 49 -10.36 -21.02 -11.26
CA LYS A 49 -11.23 -20.63 -10.13
C LYS A 49 -10.48 -19.78 -9.11
N ASP A 50 -9.22 -20.12 -8.88
CA ASP A 50 -8.33 -19.43 -7.96
C ASP A 50 -8.08 -18.02 -8.45
N ASP A 51 -7.67 -17.85 -9.71
CA ASP A 51 -7.41 -16.54 -10.33
C ASP A 51 -8.66 -15.66 -10.38
N LEU A 52 -9.82 -16.26 -10.66
CA LEU A 52 -11.11 -15.58 -10.65
C LEU A 52 -11.38 -14.87 -9.31
N LEU A 53 -11.02 -15.49 -8.17
CA LEU A 53 -11.22 -14.89 -6.85
C LEU A 53 -10.39 -13.62 -6.61
N PHE A 54 -9.28 -13.45 -7.32
CA PHE A 54 -8.37 -12.32 -7.19
C PHE A 54 -8.40 -11.36 -8.39
N ALA A 55 -9.28 -11.58 -9.36
CA ALA A 55 -9.30 -10.78 -10.58
C ALA A 55 -9.65 -9.31 -10.34
N ASP A 56 -10.49 -9.02 -9.35
CA ASP A 56 -10.79 -7.65 -8.92
C ASP A 56 -9.57 -6.96 -8.28
N HIS A 57 -8.66 -7.73 -7.69
CA HIS A 57 -7.40 -7.20 -7.17
C HIS A 57 -6.44 -6.84 -8.28
N GLU A 58 -6.42 -7.56 -9.41
CA GLU A 58 -5.58 -7.17 -10.54
C GLU A 58 -6.03 -5.83 -11.13
N GLU A 59 -7.34 -5.63 -11.30
CA GLU A 59 -7.92 -4.33 -11.69
C GLU A 59 -7.60 -3.23 -10.65
N LEU A 60 -7.62 -3.57 -9.36
CA LEU A 60 -7.30 -2.64 -8.27
C LEU A 60 -5.79 -2.30 -8.20
N VAL A 61 -4.90 -3.24 -8.49
CA VAL A 61 -3.45 -3.01 -8.60
C VAL A 61 -3.18 -2.01 -9.72
N GLU A 62 -3.85 -2.11 -10.86
CA GLU A 62 -3.73 -1.14 -11.94
C GLU A 62 -4.26 0.24 -11.54
N SER A 63 -5.37 0.27 -10.81
CA SER A 63 -5.94 1.51 -10.27
C SER A 63 -4.96 2.19 -9.30
N VAL A 64 -4.31 1.41 -8.43
CA VAL A 64 -3.25 1.89 -7.52
C VAL A 64 -2.09 2.45 -8.33
N ARG A 65 -1.60 1.72 -9.34
CA ARG A 65 -0.49 2.18 -10.19
C ARG A 65 -0.83 3.51 -10.86
N THR A 66 -2.04 3.63 -11.40
CA THR A 66 -2.52 4.84 -12.08
C THR A 66 -2.58 6.01 -11.11
N LEU A 67 -3.14 5.80 -9.92
CA LEU A 67 -3.22 6.80 -8.86
C LEU A 67 -1.83 7.30 -8.45
N LEU A 68 -0.89 6.39 -8.20
CA LEU A 68 0.47 6.75 -7.81
C LEU A 68 1.22 7.49 -8.91
N ALA A 69 1.07 7.08 -10.18
CA ALA A 69 1.72 7.72 -11.31
C ALA A 69 1.19 9.13 -11.59
N ALA A 70 -0.09 9.40 -11.32
CA ALA A 70 -0.71 10.70 -11.52
C ALA A 70 -0.59 11.64 -10.31
N SER A 71 -0.06 11.16 -9.18
CA SER A 71 0.01 11.96 -7.95
C SER A 71 1.12 13.02 -8.03
N HIS A 72 0.78 14.23 -7.59
CA HIS A 72 1.74 15.33 -7.36
C HIS A 72 1.93 15.61 -5.85
N GLU A 73 1.38 14.75 -4.99
CA GLU A 73 1.47 14.87 -3.54
C GLU A 73 2.84 14.39 -3.02
N ASP A 74 3.08 14.58 -1.71
CA ASP A 74 4.14 13.87 -0.97
C ASP A 74 4.02 12.34 -1.23
N PRO A 75 5.10 11.63 -1.60
CA PRO A 75 5.03 10.20 -1.94
C PRO A 75 4.41 9.33 -0.83
N VAL A 76 4.67 9.69 0.44
CA VAL A 76 4.09 9.00 1.59
C VAL A 76 2.57 9.22 1.67
N ALA A 77 2.11 10.45 1.41
CA ALA A 77 0.68 10.77 1.34
C ALA A 77 -0.01 10.02 0.19
N ALA A 78 0.61 9.94 -0.98
CA ALA A 78 0.09 9.21 -2.13
C ALA A 78 -0.09 7.71 -1.83
N VAL A 79 0.88 7.08 -1.17
CA VAL A 79 0.78 5.69 -0.70
C VAL A 79 -0.34 5.51 0.33
N CYS A 80 -0.48 6.44 1.28
CA CYS A 80 -1.60 6.40 2.23
C CYS A 80 -2.96 6.51 1.51
N THR A 81 -3.07 7.39 0.52
CA THR A 81 -4.27 7.52 -0.33
C THR A 81 -4.57 6.23 -1.10
N ALA A 82 -3.54 5.58 -1.64
CA ALA A 82 -3.67 4.28 -2.30
C ALA A 82 -4.14 3.18 -1.32
N ALA A 83 -3.57 3.09 -0.11
CA ALA A 83 -3.99 2.13 0.91
C ALA A 83 -5.47 2.32 1.31
N ARG A 84 -5.92 3.57 1.43
CA ARG A 84 -7.34 3.91 1.65
C ARG A 84 -8.24 3.47 0.50
N MET A 85 -7.80 3.67 -0.75
CA MET A 85 -8.54 3.20 -1.92
C MET A 85 -8.71 1.68 -1.91
N VAL A 86 -7.64 0.95 -1.55
CA VAL A 86 -7.70 -0.50 -1.42
C VAL A 86 -8.68 -0.89 -0.31
N LEU A 87 -8.63 -0.30 0.89
CA LEU A 87 -9.59 -0.65 1.94
C LEU A 87 -11.05 -0.36 1.52
N ARG A 88 -11.30 0.76 0.82
CA ARG A 88 -12.64 1.10 0.32
C ARG A 88 -13.21 0.05 -0.64
N SER A 89 -12.37 -0.63 -1.43
CA SER A 89 -12.87 -1.68 -2.33
C SER A 89 -13.46 -2.86 -1.56
N TYR A 90 -12.93 -3.16 -0.37
CA TYR A 90 -13.48 -4.19 0.53
C TYR A 90 -14.73 -3.70 1.24
N THR A 91 -14.69 -2.49 1.84
CA THR A 91 -15.83 -1.98 2.61
C THR A 91 -17.04 -1.63 1.75
N GLY A 92 -16.84 -1.38 0.45
CA GLY A 92 -17.94 -1.19 -0.50
C GLY A 92 -18.73 -2.46 -0.82
N GLN A 93 -18.18 -3.65 -0.53
CA GLN A 93 -18.82 -4.95 -0.77
C GLN A 93 -18.53 -5.93 0.40
N PRO A 94 -19.03 -5.65 1.61
CA PRO A 94 -18.65 -6.38 2.82
C PRO A 94 -18.97 -7.87 2.74
N ASP A 95 -20.13 -8.24 2.21
CA ASP A 95 -20.53 -9.65 2.08
C ASP A 95 -19.57 -10.44 1.19
N LEU A 96 -19.16 -9.85 0.06
CA LEU A 96 -18.22 -10.46 -0.87
C LEU A 96 -16.84 -10.63 -0.22
N ALA A 97 -16.37 -9.57 0.45
CA ALA A 97 -15.10 -9.55 1.16
C ALA A 97 -15.03 -10.62 2.27
N VAL A 98 -16.09 -10.76 3.05
CA VAL A 98 -16.21 -11.75 4.14
C VAL A 98 -16.23 -13.18 3.59
N ARG A 99 -17.02 -13.45 2.54
CA ARG A 99 -17.06 -14.79 1.89
C ARG A 99 -15.69 -15.17 1.35
N ARG A 100 -15.04 -14.26 0.61
CA ARG A 100 -13.67 -14.48 0.09
C ARG A 100 -12.68 -14.73 1.23
N TYR A 101 -12.72 -13.92 2.28
CA TYR A 101 -11.83 -14.07 3.44
C TYR A 101 -11.96 -15.43 4.12
N ARG A 102 -13.19 -15.93 4.34
CA ARG A 102 -13.43 -17.27 4.90
C ARG A 102 -12.84 -18.36 4.02
N LEU A 103 -13.03 -18.24 2.70
CA LEU A 103 -12.54 -19.20 1.72
C LEU A 103 -11.00 -19.24 1.67
N VAL A 104 -10.35 -18.08 1.58
CA VAL A 104 -8.90 -17.94 1.58
C VAL A 104 -8.31 -18.46 2.89
N ARG A 105 -8.92 -18.14 4.03
CA ARG A 105 -8.49 -18.70 5.32
C ARG A 105 -8.62 -20.21 5.40
N ALA A 106 -9.60 -20.83 4.76
CA ALA A 106 -9.78 -22.27 4.84
C ALA A 106 -8.78 -23.05 3.97
N ARG A 107 -8.12 -22.42 2.98
CA ARG A 107 -7.31 -23.12 1.96
C ARG A 107 -5.88 -22.60 1.83
N PRO A 108 -4.86 -23.45 1.99
CA PRO A 108 -3.45 -23.07 1.80
C PRO A 108 -3.15 -22.43 0.43
N ALA A 109 -3.58 -23.05 -0.69
CA ALA A 109 -3.27 -22.55 -2.03
C ALA A 109 -3.77 -21.11 -2.29
N LEU A 110 -4.95 -20.76 -1.73
CA LEU A 110 -5.49 -19.41 -1.85
C LEU A 110 -4.74 -18.40 -0.99
N ARG A 111 -4.14 -18.83 0.14
CA ARG A 111 -3.27 -17.97 0.96
C ARG A 111 -1.98 -17.64 0.23
N ASP A 112 -1.40 -18.61 -0.48
CA ASP A 112 -0.19 -18.37 -1.29
C ASP A 112 -0.47 -17.33 -2.38
N ARG A 113 -1.65 -17.41 -3.00
CA ARG A 113 -2.11 -16.42 -3.98
C ARG A 113 -2.34 -15.03 -3.35
N GLU A 114 -2.92 -14.96 -2.15
CA GLU A 114 -3.09 -13.71 -1.39
C GLU A 114 -1.74 -13.06 -1.04
N LEU A 115 -0.74 -13.86 -0.64
CA LEU A 115 0.63 -13.39 -0.38
C LEU A 115 1.26 -12.81 -1.65
N ALA A 116 1.12 -13.51 -2.78
CA ALA A 116 1.60 -13.01 -4.07
C ALA A 116 0.94 -11.68 -4.46
N MET A 117 -0.35 -11.51 -4.19
CA MET A 117 -1.05 -10.23 -4.43
C MET A 117 -0.57 -9.12 -3.51
N THR A 118 -0.34 -9.42 -2.23
CA THR A 118 0.21 -8.47 -1.26
C THR A 118 1.59 -7.97 -1.70
N ALA A 119 2.44 -8.87 -2.20
CA ALA A 119 3.77 -8.53 -2.73
C ALA A 119 3.70 -7.56 -3.92
N ARG A 120 2.67 -7.64 -4.77
CA ARG A 120 2.46 -6.69 -5.88
C ARG A 120 2.19 -5.27 -5.38
N TYR A 121 1.36 -5.10 -4.36
CA TYR A 121 1.12 -3.78 -3.77
C TYR A 121 2.37 -3.21 -3.09
N GLN A 122 3.09 -4.04 -2.34
CA GLN A 122 4.33 -3.61 -1.70
C GLN A 122 5.35 -3.15 -2.74
N SER A 123 5.52 -3.90 -3.84
CA SER A 123 6.41 -3.50 -4.94
C SER A 123 6.05 -2.15 -5.54
N LEU A 124 4.75 -1.90 -5.80
CA LEU A 124 4.28 -0.60 -6.30
C LEU A 124 4.57 0.55 -5.31
N PHE A 125 4.32 0.32 -4.01
CA PHE A 125 4.58 1.33 -2.99
C PHE A 125 6.08 1.61 -2.86
N THR A 126 6.92 0.59 -2.79
CA THR A 126 8.38 0.74 -2.74
C THR A 126 8.89 1.52 -3.95
N GLN A 127 8.48 1.15 -5.16
CA GLN A 127 8.91 1.83 -6.39
C GLN A 127 8.52 3.31 -6.39
N HIS A 128 7.29 3.62 -5.98
CA HIS A 128 6.82 5.00 -5.91
C HIS A 128 7.56 5.83 -4.85
N LEU A 129 7.78 5.26 -3.66
CA LEU A 129 8.48 5.92 -2.55
C LEU A 129 9.97 6.16 -2.85
N ALA A 130 10.63 5.20 -3.50
CA ALA A 130 12.03 5.30 -3.87
C ALA A 130 12.26 6.44 -4.89
N GLY A 131 11.30 6.68 -5.80
CA GLY A 131 11.34 7.82 -6.73
C GLY A 131 12.44 7.75 -7.81
N GLY A 132 13.20 6.66 -7.89
CA GLY A 132 14.29 6.45 -8.86
C GLY A 132 15.55 5.82 -8.24
N HIS A 133 16.62 5.70 -9.03
CA HIS A 133 17.91 5.17 -8.57
C HIS A 133 18.69 6.25 -7.82
N GLY A 134 19.16 5.91 -6.61
CA GLY A 134 20.13 6.70 -5.88
C GLY A 134 19.86 6.67 -4.37
N ASP A 135 20.81 6.09 -3.64
CA ASP A 135 20.85 5.87 -2.18
C ASP A 135 20.16 4.59 -1.66
N GLU A 136 21.00 3.65 -1.18
CA GLU A 136 20.59 2.41 -0.51
C GLU A 136 19.76 2.70 0.75
N SER A 137 20.08 3.77 1.48
CA SER A 137 19.36 4.17 2.68
C SER A 137 17.92 4.57 2.35
N ARG A 138 17.73 5.29 1.24
CA ARG A 138 16.40 5.65 0.72
C ARG A 138 15.61 4.42 0.26
N MET A 139 16.27 3.48 -0.42
CA MET A 139 15.63 2.23 -0.84
C MET A 139 15.16 1.42 0.37
N LEU A 140 16.02 1.23 1.38
CA LEU A 140 15.66 0.54 2.61
C LEU A 140 14.49 1.23 3.31
N ALA A 141 14.53 2.56 3.45
CA ALA A 141 13.44 3.29 4.09
C ALA A 141 12.11 3.18 3.30
N ALA A 142 12.17 3.17 1.96
CA ALA A 142 11.01 2.95 1.09
C ALA A 142 10.43 1.55 1.28
N GLU A 143 11.27 0.51 1.32
CA GLU A 143 10.86 -0.88 1.57
C GLU A 143 10.21 -1.05 2.94
N VAL A 144 10.83 -0.50 4.00
CA VAL A 144 10.32 -0.60 5.37
C VAL A 144 8.99 0.15 5.49
N LEU A 145 8.86 1.35 4.91
CA LEU A 145 7.61 2.09 4.94
C LEU A 145 6.51 1.37 4.17
N ALA A 146 6.80 0.87 2.96
CA ALA A 146 5.83 0.10 2.17
C ALA A 146 5.34 -1.14 2.93
N ALA A 147 6.26 -1.91 3.52
CA ALA A 147 5.92 -3.07 4.33
C ALA A 147 5.08 -2.70 5.57
N ALA A 148 5.41 -1.60 6.24
CA ALA A 148 4.66 -1.12 7.41
C ALA A 148 3.23 -0.69 7.05
N VAL A 149 3.05 0.02 5.92
CA VAL A 149 1.72 0.40 5.41
C VAL A 149 0.88 -0.84 5.08
N ILE A 150 1.47 -1.83 4.41
CA ILE A 150 0.80 -3.11 4.09
C ILE A 150 0.42 -3.85 5.38
N ALA A 151 1.31 -3.90 6.38
CA ALA A 151 1.04 -4.55 7.65
C ALA A 151 -0.11 -3.88 8.41
N ALA A 152 -0.12 -2.54 8.46
CA ALA A 152 -1.18 -1.74 9.06
C ALA A 152 -2.53 -1.97 8.37
N HIS A 153 -2.57 -1.89 7.03
CA HIS A 153 -3.76 -2.16 6.23
C HIS A 153 -4.30 -3.57 6.49
N ASN A 154 -3.45 -4.59 6.40
CA ASN A 154 -3.82 -5.98 6.62
C ASN A 154 -4.31 -6.24 8.06
N HIS A 155 -3.72 -5.57 9.06
CA HIS A 155 -4.21 -5.64 10.43
C HIS A 155 -5.66 -5.14 10.51
N VAL A 156 -5.91 -3.91 10.04
CA VAL A 156 -7.23 -3.28 10.08
C VAL A 156 -8.26 -4.10 9.30
N LEU A 157 -7.92 -4.52 8.08
CA LEU A 157 -8.79 -5.33 7.24
C LEU A 157 -9.17 -6.64 7.92
N ARG A 158 -8.21 -7.38 8.49
CA ARG A 158 -8.49 -8.67 9.15
C ARG A 158 -9.29 -8.52 10.43
N VAL A 159 -9.12 -7.43 11.18
CA VAL A 159 -9.94 -7.14 12.36
C VAL A 159 -11.38 -6.90 11.91
N TRP A 160 -11.57 -6.03 10.93
CA TRP A 160 -12.90 -5.73 10.39
C TRP A 160 -13.59 -6.95 9.77
N LEU A 161 -12.88 -7.79 9.01
CA LEU A 161 -13.46 -8.99 8.39
C LEU A 161 -13.95 -10.04 9.40
N ARG A 162 -13.51 -9.98 10.66
CA ARG A 162 -14.04 -10.83 11.74
C ARG A 162 -15.34 -10.30 12.32
N ASP A 163 -15.55 -8.99 12.28
CA ASP A 163 -16.76 -8.31 12.73
C ASP A 163 -17.10 -7.14 11.80
N PRO A 164 -17.66 -7.41 10.61
CA PRO A 164 -17.94 -6.38 9.61
C PRO A 164 -19.09 -5.45 10.01
N GLY A 165 -19.87 -5.83 11.03
CA GLY A 165 -21.00 -5.05 11.56
C GLY A 165 -20.59 -3.99 12.56
N ALA A 166 -19.34 -4.01 13.05
CA ALA A 166 -18.81 -2.99 13.95
C ALA A 166 -18.79 -1.62 13.25
N ARG A 167 -19.48 -0.64 13.85
CA ARG A 167 -19.65 0.70 13.26
C ARG A 167 -18.66 1.74 13.77
N SER A 168 -18.01 1.50 14.92
CA SER A 168 -17.12 2.47 15.56
C SER A 168 -15.95 1.82 16.32
N PRO A 169 -14.72 2.36 16.19
CA PRO A 169 -14.30 3.18 15.06
C PRO A 169 -14.46 2.39 13.75
N SER A 170 -14.89 3.10 12.70
CA SER A 170 -15.06 2.55 11.36
C SER A 170 -13.73 2.01 10.82
N PRO A 171 -13.75 1.10 9.83
CA PRO A 171 -12.51 0.56 9.27
C PRO A 171 -11.60 1.65 8.69
N MET A 172 -12.19 2.71 8.14
CA MET A 172 -11.44 3.85 7.60
C MET A 172 -10.76 4.66 8.70
N GLU A 173 -11.46 4.95 9.80
CA GLU A 173 -10.85 5.65 10.95
C GLU A 173 -9.70 4.84 11.55
N ARG A 174 -9.89 3.53 11.73
CA ARG A 174 -8.82 2.64 12.20
C ARG A 174 -7.62 2.60 11.24
N LEU A 175 -7.87 2.67 9.93
CA LEU A 175 -6.80 2.75 8.94
C LEU A 175 -6.06 4.09 9.03
N ASP A 176 -6.78 5.21 9.17
CA ASP A 176 -6.17 6.52 9.32
C ASP A 176 -5.28 6.60 10.57
N GLU A 177 -5.74 6.07 11.70
CA GLU A 177 -4.94 5.94 12.93
C GLU A 177 -3.68 5.09 12.71
N ALA A 178 -3.83 3.92 12.07
CA ALA A 178 -2.71 3.02 11.82
C ALA A 178 -1.70 3.61 10.83
N LEU A 179 -2.14 4.30 9.78
CA LEU A 179 -1.27 5.00 8.84
C LEU A 179 -0.57 6.18 9.50
N ALA A 180 -1.26 6.96 10.34
CA ALA A 180 -0.65 8.04 11.11
C ALA A 180 0.47 7.52 12.02
N PHE A 181 0.25 6.39 12.70
CA PHE A 181 1.28 5.71 13.49
C PHE A 181 2.49 5.29 12.65
N VAL A 182 2.25 4.67 11.48
CA VAL A 182 3.32 4.27 10.56
C VAL A 182 4.12 5.47 10.07
N VAL A 183 3.45 6.54 9.64
CA VAL A 183 4.11 7.76 9.15
C VAL A 183 4.94 8.42 10.24
N ALA A 184 4.42 8.54 11.46
CA ALA A 184 5.15 9.12 12.58
C ALA A 184 6.41 8.31 12.96
N THR A 185 6.36 6.98 12.81
CA THR A 185 7.42 6.08 13.26
C THR A 185 8.48 5.82 12.18
N VAL A 186 8.09 5.77 10.91
CA VAL A 186 8.91 5.20 9.82
C VAL A 186 9.21 6.20 8.70
N ALA A 187 8.39 7.24 8.50
CA ALA A 187 8.60 8.21 7.42
C ALA A 187 9.70 9.29 7.66
N PRO A 188 10.17 9.61 8.88
CA PRO A 188 11.20 10.65 9.06
C PRO A 188 12.48 10.45 8.21
N PRO A 189 13.07 9.24 8.12
CA PRO A 189 14.22 8.98 7.25
C PRO A 189 13.96 9.29 5.76
N LEU A 190 12.74 9.10 5.27
CA LEU A 190 12.37 9.40 3.86
C LEU A 190 12.16 10.89 3.61
N ARG A 191 11.78 11.65 4.63
CA ARG A 191 11.55 13.11 4.55
C ARG A 191 12.82 13.93 4.78
N GLY A 192 13.98 13.26 4.89
CA GLY A 192 15.25 13.92 5.22
C GLY A 192 15.36 14.36 6.67
N ALA A 193 14.46 13.90 7.55
CA ALA A 193 14.62 14.08 8.99
C ALA A 193 15.54 12.98 9.50
N ASP A 194 16.76 13.35 9.91
CA ASP A 194 17.72 12.43 10.52
C ASP A 194 17.03 11.69 11.69
N PRO A 195 16.95 10.34 11.67
CA PRO A 195 16.32 9.57 12.72
C PRO A 195 17.14 9.55 14.03
N ARG A 196 18.36 10.11 14.02
CA ARG A 196 19.09 10.34 15.26
C ARG A 196 18.36 11.43 16.05
N PRO A 197 18.00 11.22 17.33
CA PRO A 197 17.75 12.36 18.19
C PRO A 197 19.02 13.21 18.13
N SER A 198 18.92 14.39 17.53
CA SER A 198 19.92 15.43 17.75
C SER A 198 20.00 15.56 19.26
N PRO A 199 21.15 15.26 19.90
CA PRO A 199 21.27 15.47 21.34
C PRO A 199 20.84 16.90 21.59
N ALA A 200 19.92 17.06 22.55
CA ALA A 200 19.28 18.33 22.88
C ALA A 200 20.23 19.50 22.59
N ARG A 201 19.81 20.44 21.73
CA ARG A 201 20.53 21.69 21.46
C ARG A 201 20.83 22.36 22.81
N GLY A 202 22.01 22.09 23.35
CA GLY A 202 22.72 23.00 24.22
C GLY A 202 23.64 23.79 23.30
N ASP A 203 23.42 25.10 23.23
CA ASP A 203 24.26 26.23 22.79
C ASP A 203 25.36 26.12 21.69
N ASP A 204 25.68 24.96 21.15
CA ASP A 204 26.75 24.79 20.18
C ASP A 204 26.20 24.90 18.76
N ALA A 205 26.22 26.13 18.24
CA ALA A 205 26.03 26.39 16.81
C ALA A 205 27.22 25.85 16.02
N VAL A 206 26.99 24.85 15.14
CA VAL A 206 28.01 24.32 14.23
C VAL A 206 27.97 25.09 12.90
N LEU A 207 29.07 25.77 12.56
CA LEU A 207 29.27 26.45 11.28
C LEU A 207 30.07 25.55 10.32
N VAL A 208 29.50 25.22 9.16
CA VAL A 208 30.20 24.53 8.07
C VAL A 208 30.47 25.52 6.95
N ALA A 209 31.74 25.72 6.59
CA ALA A 209 32.16 26.59 5.50
C ALA A 209 33.01 25.81 4.50
N VAL A 210 32.76 26.01 3.20
CA VAL A 210 33.50 25.39 2.10
C VAL A 210 34.40 26.44 1.46
N TYR A 211 35.65 26.07 1.22
CA TYR A 211 36.68 26.95 0.66
C TYR A 211 37.26 26.35 -0.61
N PRO A 212 37.67 27.19 -1.58
CA PRO A 212 38.48 26.74 -2.70
C PRO A 212 39.86 26.27 -2.22
N GLU A 213 40.44 25.31 -2.94
CA GLU A 213 41.78 24.80 -2.68
C GLU A 213 42.80 25.94 -2.84
N GLY A 214 43.54 26.25 -1.77
CA GLY A 214 44.49 27.37 -1.72
C GLY A 214 44.01 28.62 -0.98
N ALA A 215 42.83 28.61 -0.36
CA ALA A 215 42.39 29.70 0.52
C ALA A 215 43.42 29.97 1.63
N SER A 216 43.76 31.24 1.83
CA SER A 216 44.71 31.63 2.88
C SER A 216 44.10 31.45 4.27
N HIS A 217 44.93 31.16 5.27
CA HIS A 217 44.47 31.06 6.67
C HIS A 217 43.75 32.34 7.13
N GLU A 218 44.18 33.51 6.64
CA GLU A 218 43.59 34.81 6.98
C GLU A 218 42.17 34.97 6.43
N GLU A 219 41.90 34.53 5.19
CA GLU A 219 40.57 34.52 4.59
C GLU A 219 39.61 33.57 5.30
N VAL A 220 40.11 32.39 5.69
CA VAL A 220 39.32 31.41 6.45
C VAL A 220 38.86 32.01 7.77
N ILE A 221 39.79 32.60 8.54
CA ILE A 221 39.50 33.20 9.85
C ILE A 221 38.56 34.40 9.72
N ALA A 222 38.78 35.28 8.75
CA ALA A 222 37.93 36.47 8.54
C ALA A 222 36.48 36.08 8.27
N ARG A 223 36.24 35.07 7.43
CA ARG A 223 34.89 34.62 7.08
C ARG A 223 34.18 33.87 8.19
N VAL A 224 34.90 33.03 8.96
CA VAL A 224 34.33 32.39 10.15
C VAL A 224 33.87 33.44 11.15
N ARG A 225 34.67 34.50 11.37
CA ARG A 225 34.31 35.62 12.24
C ARG A 225 33.02 36.31 11.78
N THR A 226 32.93 36.69 10.51
CA THR A 226 31.72 37.31 9.96
C THR A 226 30.48 36.42 10.13
N ALA A 227 30.61 35.12 9.87
CA ALA A 227 29.49 34.18 10.00
C ALA A 227 29.02 34.03 11.46
N LEU A 228 29.95 34.02 12.43
CA LEU A 228 29.62 33.97 13.85
C LEU A 228 28.96 35.28 14.35
N GLU A 229 29.35 36.42 13.79
CA GLU A 229 28.74 37.73 14.10
C GLU A 229 27.32 37.83 13.52
N SER A 230 27.10 37.39 12.28
CA SER A 230 25.78 37.36 11.66
C SER A 230 24.81 36.38 12.32
N ALA A 231 25.30 35.31 12.96
CA ALA A 231 24.47 34.33 13.65
C ALA A 231 23.98 34.79 15.04
N ARG A 232 24.50 35.91 15.57
CA ARG A 232 24.10 36.47 16.89
C ARG A 232 23.05 37.58 16.80
N THR A 233 22.61 37.97 15.60
CA THR A 233 21.59 39.00 15.35
C THR A 233 20.29 38.36 14.89
#